data_AF-A0A1G9X3Q1-F1
#
_entry.id   AF-A0A1G9X3Q1-F1
#
_cell.length_a   1.000
_cell.length_b   1.000
_cell.length_c   1.000
_cell.angle_alpha   90.00
_cell.angle_beta   90.00
_cell.angle_gamma   90.00
#
_symmetry.space_group_name_H-M   'P 1'
#
loop_
_entity.id
_entity.type
_entity.pdbx_description
1 polymer ?
#
loop_
_entity_poly.entity_id
_entity_poly.type
_entity_poly.pdbx_seq_one_letter_code
_entity_poly.pdbx_strand_id
1 'polypeptide(L)'
;MPGNREGPDVHSPSRRRLLAAVGTAALGGVASGRPARQPPRLAVSVHPDARFGWNGTTRAARDAVRVGVEQVATRAEHSLDLRVETSVTAGEPVPPDAVSTTDQQALFDSVERWLRDRDAYDDGACHLYLPRLPFDQVLGYGAANRDVASGGAVAFANLGATELWDDRAVSKNMAVHEWLHTVLRPDIAAAVNGSRCEHDLGAVARRDVATVVVTPLATSYADTTLVGGETRWHGSGCYDHESFSVHDGRELRPRYWTHTWQLSDATLRATTRYVDEHLR
;
A
#
# COMPACT_ATOMS: atom_id res chain seq x y z
N MET A 1 39.57 -53.23 -51.13
CA MET A 1 38.11 -53.27 -51.41
C MET A 1 37.64 -51.86 -51.72
N PRO A 2 36.77 -51.68 -52.73
CA PRO A 2 36.82 -50.59 -53.70
C PRO A 2 35.67 -49.56 -53.55
N GLY A 3 35.73 -48.50 -54.38
CA GLY A 3 34.56 -47.72 -54.84
C GLY A 3 34.38 -46.39 -54.10
N ASN A 4 34.86 -45.23 -54.58
CA ASN A 4 34.69 -44.61 -55.90
C ASN A 4 33.21 -44.28 -56.20
N ARG A 5 32.88 -42.99 -56.32
CA ARG A 5 32.28 -42.33 -57.50
C ARG A 5 31.67 -40.96 -57.13
N GLU A 6 32.24 -39.89 -57.69
CA GLU A 6 31.69 -39.09 -58.83
C GLU A 6 30.58 -38.16 -58.30
N GLY A 7 30.76 -36.84 -58.19
CA GLY A 7 31.05 -35.89 -59.29
C GLY A 7 29.80 -35.65 -60.15
N PRO A 8 29.65 -34.55 -60.92
CA PRO A 8 30.39 -33.29 -60.93
C PRO A 8 29.47 -32.06 -61.23
N ASP A 9 30.12 -30.91 -61.48
CA ASP A 9 29.79 -29.91 -62.51
C ASP A 9 28.47 -29.09 -62.44
N VAL A 10 28.45 -27.75 -62.43
CA VAL A 10 28.91 -26.72 -63.40
C VAL A 10 27.67 -25.86 -63.70
N HIS A 11 27.71 -24.58 -63.33
CA HIS A 11 27.43 -23.46 -64.25
C HIS A 11 27.26 -22.13 -63.49
N SER A 12 28.05 -21.18 -63.98
CA SER A 12 28.05 -19.74 -63.70
C SER A 12 26.92 -19.05 -64.53
N PRO A 13 26.95 -17.73 -64.77
CA PRO A 13 26.38 -16.61 -64.01
C PRO A 13 25.26 -15.87 -64.78
N SER A 14 24.42 -15.02 -64.15
CA SER A 14 23.75 -13.87 -64.83
C SER A 14 23.00 -12.96 -63.83
N ARG A 15 23.39 -11.68 -63.70
CA ARG A 15 22.90 -10.47 -64.43
C ARG A 15 21.76 -9.73 -63.72
N ARG A 16 22.13 -8.53 -63.24
CA ARG A 16 21.42 -7.22 -63.30
C ARG A 16 19.89 -7.23 -63.17
N ARG A 17 19.39 -6.45 -62.22
CA ARG A 17 18.52 -5.28 -62.50
C ARG A 17 18.44 -4.33 -61.29
N LEU A 18 18.82 -3.07 -61.54
CA LEU A 18 18.32 -1.90 -60.82
C LEU A 18 16.79 -1.90 -60.86
N LEU A 19 16.14 -1.37 -59.82
CA LEU A 19 15.19 -0.27 -59.96
C LEU A 19 14.88 0.34 -58.58
N ALA A 20 15.04 1.66 -58.54
CA ALA A 20 14.64 2.53 -57.45
C ALA A 20 13.14 2.42 -57.19
N ALA A 21 12.76 2.40 -55.91
CA ALA A 21 11.40 2.72 -55.48
C ALA A 21 11.45 4.08 -54.78
N VAL A 22 10.73 5.00 -55.40
CA VAL A 22 10.54 6.41 -55.06
C VAL A 22 9.93 6.54 -53.66
N GLY A 23 10.59 7.31 -52.81
CA GLY A 23 10.05 7.74 -51.53
C GLY A 23 8.95 8.77 -51.75
N THR A 24 7.70 8.37 -51.57
CA THR A 24 6.59 9.30 -51.44
C THR A 24 6.61 9.83 -50.00
N ALA A 25 7.14 11.03 -49.81
CA ALA A 25 7.03 11.76 -48.55
C ALA A 25 5.55 12.15 -48.35
N ALA A 26 4.81 11.31 -47.63
CA ALA A 26 3.55 11.73 -47.04
C ALA A 26 3.89 12.72 -45.91
N LEU A 27 3.65 14.00 -46.17
CA LEU A 27 3.49 15.03 -45.14
C LEU A 27 2.20 14.72 -44.35
N GLY A 28 2.26 13.66 -43.54
CA GLY A 28 1.31 13.43 -42.47
C GLY A 28 1.70 14.36 -41.34
N GLY A 29 0.97 15.46 -41.18
CA GLY A 29 1.11 16.34 -40.04
C GLY A 29 1.02 15.53 -38.77
N VAL A 30 2.15 15.41 -38.07
CA VAL A 30 2.20 14.82 -36.74
C VAL A 30 1.52 15.85 -35.84
N ALA A 31 0.20 15.74 -35.71
CA ALA A 31 -0.45 16.27 -34.52
C ALA A 31 0.23 15.55 -33.36
N SER A 32 1.17 16.25 -32.72
CA SER A 32 1.78 15.85 -31.47
C SER A 32 0.70 15.90 -30.39
N GLY A 33 -0.25 14.96 -30.49
CA GLY A 33 -1.20 14.67 -29.45
C GLY A 33 -0.38 14.23 -28.26
N ARG A 34 -0.41 15.04 -27.20
CA ARG A 34 0.12 14.65 -25.90
C ARG A 34 -0.50 13.27 -25.60
N PRO A 35 0.31 12.24 -25.28
CA PRO A 35 -0.25 10.93 -24.98
C PRO A 35 -1.33 11.12 -23.92
N ALA A 36 -2.49 10.48 -24.14
CA ALA A 36 -3.59 10.56 -23.19
C ALA A 36 -3.04 10.16 -21.81
N ARG A 37 -3.08 11.10 -20.87
CA ARG A 37 -2.55 10.88 -19.53
C ARG A 37 -3.39 9.77 -18.91
N GLN A 38 -2.74 8.67 -18.52
CA GLN A 38 -3.45 7.58 -17.87
C GLN A 38 -4.10 8.11 -16.58
N PRO A 39 -5.30 7.63 -16.23
CA PRO A 39 -5.92 8.01 -14.98
C PRO A 39 -5.01 7.61 -13.80
N PRO A 40 -4.94 8.42 -12.73
CA PRO A 40 -4.25 8.03 -11.52
C PRO A 40 -4.80 6.71 -10.99
N ARG A 41 -3.92 5.85 -10.48
CA ARG A 41 -4.26 4.49 -10.02
C ARG A 41 -3.95 4.31 -8.54
N LEU A 42 -4.93 3.85 -7.78
CA LEU A 42 -4.80 3.38 -6.40
C LEU A 42 -4.86 1.85 -6.40
N ALA A 43 -3.70 1.22 -6.35
CA ALA A 43 -3.59 -0.24 -6.37
C ALA A 43 -3.00 -0.79 -5.08
N VAL A 44 -3.60 -1.87 -4.57
CA VAL A 44 -3.11 -2.64 -3.43
C VAL A 44 -3.12 -4.12 -3.74
N SER A 45 -1.99 -4.80 -3.60
CA SER A 45 -1.91 -6.25 -3.57
C SER A 45 -1.73 -6.71 -2.13
N VAL A 46 -2.67 -7.49 -1.61
CA VAL A 46 -2.67 -7.92 -0.20
C VAL A 46 -2.18 -9.36 -0.10
N HIS A 47 -1.16 -9.61 0.72
CA HIS A 47 -0.48 -10.89 0.85
C HIS A 47 -0.50 -11.38 2.30
N PRO A 48 -1.28 -12.42 2.65
CA PRO A 48 -1.24 -12.96 4.00
C PRO A 48 0.02 -13.79 4.23
N ASP A 49 0.47 -13.90 5.48
CA ASP A 49 1.39 -14.96 5.88
C ASP A 49 0.80 -16.35 5.57
N ALA A 50 1.58 -17.29 5.00
CA ALA A 50 1.08 -18.62 4.66
C ALA A 50 0.59 -19.43 5.87
N ARG A 51 1.07 -19.15 7.10
CA ARG A 51 0.57 -19.75 8.35
C ARG A 51 -0.82 -19.22 8.73
N PHE A 52 -1.21 -18.06 8.20
CA PHE A 52 -2.59 -17.56 8.27
C PHE A 52 -3.41 -18.02 7.06
N GLY A 53 -2.84 -17.86 5.87
CA GLY A 53 -3.53 -17.99 4.59
C GLY A 53 -4.69 -17.01 4.42
N TRP A 54 -5.55 -17.29 3.44
CA TRP A 54 -6.81 -16.55 3.25
C TRP A 54 -7.93 -17.10 4.15
N ASN A 55 -8.00 -16.60 5.37
CA ASN A 55 -9.02 -16.92 6.36
C ASN A 55 -9.95 -15.72 6.60
N GLY A 56 -10.89 -15.83 7.56
CA GLY A 56 -11.83 -14.75 7.86
C GLY A 56 -11.16 -13.44 8.31
N THR A 57 -10.03 -13.51 9.01
CA THR A 57 -9.25 -12.34 9.44
C THR A 57 -8.63 -11.61 8.25
N THR A 58 -7.85 -12.33 7.44
CA THR A 58 -7.09 -11.72 6.33
C THR A 58 -8.02 -11.23 5.22
N ARG A 59 -9.15 -11.93 4.98
CA ARG A 59 -10.21 -11.43 4.09
C ARG A 59 -10.84 -10.15 4.61
N ALA A 60 -11.18 -10.09 5.90
CA ALA A 60 -11.77 -8.90 6.51
C ALA A 60 -10.82 -7.69 6.47
N ALA A 61 -9.52 -7.90 6.70
CA ALA A 61 -8.51 -6.84 6.57
C ALA A 61 -8.42 -6.33 5.12
N ARG A 62 -8.33 -7.23 4.13
CA ARG A 62 -8.34 -6.86 2.70
C ARG A 62 -9.61 -6.11 2.31
N ASP A 63 -10.77 -6.56 2.77
CA ASP A 63 -12.04 -5.91 2.44
C ASP A 63 -12.15 -4.52 3.10
N ALA A 64 -11.58 -4.33 4.30
CA ALA A 64 -11.45 -3.00 4.91
C ALA A 64 -10.52 -2.08 4.09
N VAL A 65 -9.39 -2.60 3.60
CA VAL A 65 -8.48 -1.86 2.69
C VAL A 65 -9.20 -1.48 1.40
N ARG A 66 -9.99 -2.37 0.81
CA ARG A 66 -10.81 -2.05 -0.37
C ARG A 66 -11.74 -0.86 -0.11
N VAL A 67 -12.46 -0.87 1.01
CA VAL A 67 -13.34 0.23 1.40
C VAL A 67 -12.54 1.53 1.64
N GLY A 68 -11.32 1.44 2.18
CA GLY A 68 -10.41 2.57 2.31
C GLY A 68 -10.01 3.18 0.96
N VAL A 69 -9.60 2.33 0.01
CA VAL A 69 -9.25 2.71 -1.36
C VAL A 69 -10.42 3.41 -2.06
N GLU A 70 -11.62 2.83 -1.97
CA GLU A 70 -12.84 3.38 -2.58
C GLU A 70 -13.20 4.76 -2.00
N GLN A 71 -13.03 4.98 -0.69
CA GLN A 71 -13.26 6.27 -0.05
C GLN A 71 -12.30 7.35 -0.59
N VAL A 72 -11.01 7.03 -0.70
CA VAL A 72 -10.00 7.96 -1.25
C VAL A 72 -10.27 8.26 -2.72
N ALA A 73 -10.52 7.22 -3.52
CA ALA A 73 -10.84 7.38 -4.94
C ALA A 73 -12.07 8.28 -5.12
N THR A 74 -13.17 7.97 -4.46
CA THR A 74 -14.41 8.77 -4.54
C THR A 74 -14.18 10.23 -4.17
N ARG A 75 -13.41 10.50 -3.10
CA ARG A 75 -13.08 11.88 -2.72
C ARG A 75 -12.25 12.57 -3.80
N ALA A 76 -11.23 11.90 -4.31
CA ALA A 76 -10.33 12.46 -5.31
C ALA A 76 -11.06 12.75 -6.63
N GLU A 77 -11.88 11.81 -7.11
CA GLU A 77 -12.69 11.98 -8.32
C GLU A 77 -13.60 13.21 -8.23
N HIS A 78 -14.32 13.35 -7.11
CA HIS A 78 -15.19 14.49 -6.88
C HIS A 78 -14.43 15.82 -6.73
N SER A 79 -13.27 15.80 -6.07
CA SER A 79 -12.53 17.03 -5.73
C SER A 79 -11.67 17.55 -6.87
N LEU A 80 -11.20 16.65 -7.72
CA LEU A 80 -10.25 16.95 -8.80
C LEU A 80 -10.89 16.85 -10.19
N ASP A 81 -12.16 16.47 -10.28
CA ASP A 81 -12.92 16.28 -11.53
C ASP A 81 -12.16 15.36 -12.51
N LEU A 82 -11.75 14.19 -12.01
CA LEU A 82 -11.03 13.16 -12.77
C LEU A 82 -11.55 11.76 -12.43
N ARG A 83 -11.16 10.77 -13.22
CA ARG A 83 -11.38 9.35 -12.90
C ARG A 83 -10.16 8.77 -12.19
N VAL A 84 -10.36 8.04 -11.11
CA VAL A 84 -9.32 7.29 -10.40
C VAL A 84 -9.53 5.79 -10.64
N GLU A 85 -8.50 5.10 -11.13
CA GLU A 85 -8.55 3.64 -11.21
C GLU A 85 -8.24 3.00 -9.86
N THR A 86 -9.06 2.05 -9.43
CA THR A 86 -8.86 1.32 -8.16
C THR A 86 -8.66 -0.16 -8.41
N SER A 87 -7.70 -0.78 -7.72
CA SER A 87 -7.52 -2.24 -7.73
C SER A 87 -7.10 -2.73 -6.36
N VAL A 88 -7.84 -3.68 -5.79
CA VAL A 88 -7.44 -4.38 -4.56
C VAL A 88 -7.47 -5.88 -4.80
N THR A 89 -6.30 -6.47 -4.96
CA THR A 89 -6.11 -7.88 -5.34
C THR A 89 -5.75 -8.74 -4.15
N ALA A 90 -6.17 -10.00 -4.22
CA ALA A 90 -5.75 -11.04 -3.29
C ALA A 90 -4.48 -11.69 -3.83
N GLY A 91 -3.34 -11.34 -3.25
CA GLY A 91 -2.05 -11.94 -3.59
C GLY A 91 -1.89 -13.34 -3.01
N GLU A 92 -0.85 -14.03 -3.49
CA GLU A 92 -0.45 -15.32 -2.92
C GLU A 92 0.02 -15.16 -1.47
N PRO A 93 -0.28 -16.14 -0.58
CA PRO A 93 0.28 -16.14 0.76
C PRO A 93 1.80 -16.26 0.76
N VAL A 94 2.47 -15.41 1.54
CA VAL A 94 3.94 -15.37 1.62
C VAL A 94 4.44 -16.51 2.51
N PRO A 95 5.32 -17.40 2.01
CA PRO A 95 5.94 -18.46 2.82
C PRO A 95 6.76 -17.88 3.99
N PRO A 96 6.76 -18.49 5.18
CA PRO A 96 7.49 -17.95 6.33
C PRO A 96 9.01 -17.90 6.14
N ASP A 97 9.56 -18.80 5.32
CA ASP A 97 10.98 -18.87 4.95
C ASP A 97 11.38 -17.85 3.89
N ALA A 98 10.42 -17.18 3.25
CA ALA A 98 10.66 -16.11 2.31
C ALA A 98 10.85 -14.73 2.98
N VAL A 99 10.57 -14.62 4.29
CA VAL A 99 10.59 -13.35 5.02
C VAL A 99 11.64 -13.35 6.13
N SER A 100 12.31 -12.22 6.31
CA SER A 100 13.18 -11.96 7.46
C SER A 100 12.45 -11.08 8.47
N THR A 101 12.37 -11.51 9.71
CA THR A 101 11.71 -10.77 10.80
C THR A 101 12.72 -10.17 11.77
N THR A 102 13.95 -9.89 11.30
CA THR A 102 15.05 -9.38 12.14
C THR A 102 14.80 -7.93 12.55
N ASP A 103 14.33 -7.13 11.60
CA ASP A 103 13.89 -5.74 11.78
C ASP A 103 12.92 -5.38 10.64
N GLN A 104 12.37 -4.17 10.68
CA GLN A 104 11.40 -3.71 9.67
C GLN A 104 12.01 -3.66 8.26
N GLN A 105 13.25 -3.20 8.12
CA GLN A 105 13.90 -3.08 6.81
C GLN A 105 14.13 -4.45 6.18
N ALA A 106 14.64 -5.41 6.96
CA ALA A 106 14.83 -6.78 6.52
C ALA A 106 13.50 -7.43 6.11
N LEU A 107 12.40 -7.11 6.80
CA LEU A 107 11.06 -7.57 6.43
C LEU A 107 10.62 -6.99 5.09
N PHE A 108 10.74 -5.68 4.90
CA PHE A 108 10.43 -5.03 3.62
C PHE A 108 11.23 -5.61 2.46
N ASP A 109 12.55 -5.70 2.62
CA ASP A 109 13.47 -6.19 1.57
C ASP A 109 13.18 -7.64 1.20
N SER A 110 12.83 -8.47 2.18
CA SER A 110 12.54 -9.89 1.94
C SER A 110 11.19 -10.12 1.25
N VAL A 111 10.15 -9.37 1.64
CA VAL A 111 8.84 -9.40 0.96
C VAL A 111 8.96 -8.87 -0.47
N GLU A 112 9.63 -7.72 -0.67
CA GLU A 112 9.85 -7.16 -2.00
C GLU A 112 10.61 -8.13 -2.90
N ARG A 113 11.70 -8.71 -2.40
CA ARG A 113 12.47 -9.72 -3.14
C ARG A 113 11.61 -10.91 -3.54
N TRP A 114 10.84 -11.46 -2.60
CA TRP A 114 9.95 -12.60 -2.87
C TRP A 114 8.91 -12.30 -3.96
N LEU A 115 8.36 -11.09 -3.98
CA LEU A 115 7.43 -10.64 -5.02
C LEU A 115 8.14 -10.47 -6.38
N ARG A 116 9.32 -9.85 -6.39
CA ARG A 116 10.11 -9.62 -7.62
C ARG A 116 10.57 -10.94 -8.25
N ASP A 117 11.04 -11.89 -7.44
CA ASP A 117 11.46 -13.22 -7.90
C ASP A 117 10.32 -14.01 -8.58
N ARG A 118 9.07 -13.57 -8.36
CA ARG A 118 7.85 -14.17 -8.91
C ARG A 118 7.18 -13.33 -10.00
N ASP A 119 7.79 -12.21 -10.41
CA ASP A 119 7.18 -11.24 -11.33
C ASP A 119 5.79 -10.74 -10.83
N ALA A 120 5.63 -10.64 -9.51
CA ALA A 120 4.40 -10.23 -8.84
C ALA A 120 4.49 -8.80 -8.25
N TYR A 121 5.67 -8.17 -8.31
CA TYR A 121 5.86 -6.80 -7.84
C TYR A 121 5.39 -5.80 -8.89
N ASP A 122 4.48 -4.91 -8.49
CA ASP A 122 3.94 -3.80 -9.29
C ASP A 122 4.46 -2.49 -8.72
N ASP A 123 5.28 -1.77 -9.48
CA ASP A 123 5.88 -0.48 -9.09
C ASP A 123 4.83 0.66 -9.00
N GLY A 124 3.57 0.41 -9.36
CA GLY A 124 2.44 1.33 -9.20
C GLY A 124 1.46 0.94 -8.11
N ALA A 125 1.83 0.02 -7.21
CA ALA A 125 0.96 -0.50 -6.16
C ALA A 125 1.62 -0.51 -4.76
N CYS A 126 0.76 -0.55 -3.74
CA CYS A 126 1.13 -0.98 -2.39
C CYS A 126 1.05 -2.50 -2.29
N HIS A 127 2.11 -3.15 -1.84
CA HIS A 127 2.14 -4.56 -1.49
C HIS A 127 1.99 -4.70 0.04
N LEU A 128 0.76 -4.96 0.49
CA LEU A 128 0.42 -5.05 1.90
C LEU A 128 0.59 -6.49 2.40
N TYR A 129 1.62 -6.74 3.19
CA TYR A 129 1.86 -8.01 3.86
C TYR A 129 1.07 -8.09 5.19
N LEU A 130 0.43 -9.23 5.47
CA LEU A 130 -0.32 -9.45 6.72
C LEU A 130 0.35 -10.56 7.56
N PRO A 131 1.43 -10.23 8.31
CA PRO A 131 2.17 -11.22 9.08
C PRO A 131 1.34 -11.89 10.18
N ARG A 132 1.68 -13.15 10.47
CA ARG A 132 1.27 -13.87 11.68
C ARG A 132 2.42 -13.92 12.67
N LEU A 133 2.79 -12.78 13.25
CA LEU A 133 3.91 -12.70 14.18
C LEU A 133 3.39 -12.36 15.58
N PRO A 134 4.06 -12.83 16.65
CA PRO A 134 3.85 -12.25 17.97
C PRO A 134 4.19 -10.75 17.95
N PHE A 135 3.73 -10.01 18.96
CA PHE A 135 4.18 -8.64 19.13
C PHE A 135 5.67 -8.63 19.48
N ASP A 136 6.42 -7.78 18.78
CA ASP A 136 7.84 -7.55 18.97
C ASP A 136 8.08 -6.04 18.81
N GLN A 137 8.91 -5.44 19.65
CA GLN A 137 9.11 -3.98 19.67
C GLN A 137 9.93 -3.47 18.49
N VAL A 138 10.75 -4.32 17.87
CA VAL A 138 11.54 -3.96 16.69
C VAL A 138 10.63 -3.87 15.47
N LEU A 139 9.67 -4.80 15.35
CA LEU A 139 8.72 -4.80 14.24
C LEU A 139 7.50 -3.92 14.48
N GLY A 140 6.96 -3.90 15.70
CA GLY A 140 5.72 -3.22 16.05
C GLY A 140 4.48 -3.90 15.47
N TYR A 141 3.37 -3.15 15.40
CA TYR A 141 2.11 -3.62 14.83
C TYR A 141 2.02 -3.44 13.31
N GLY A 142 2.85 -2.59 12.73
CA GLY A 142 2.86 -2.30 11.31
C GLY A 142 3.89 -1.23 10.97
N ALA A 143 4.23 -1.17 9.69
CA ALA A 143 4.98 -0.08 9.10
C ALA A 143 4.87 -0.10 7.57
N ALA A 144 5.21 1.02 6.94
CA ALA A 144 5.39 1.14 5.50
C ALA A 144 6.80 1.67 5.18
N ASN A 145 7.43 1.14 4.13
CA ASN A 145 8.81 1.50 3.78
C ASN A 145 8.92 2.80 2.96
N ARG A 146 7.93 3.07 2.10
CA ARG A 146 7.87 4.25 1.21
C ARG A 146 6.46 4.45 0.66
N ASP A 147 6.26 5.53 -0.06
CA ASP A 147 5.05 5.78 -0.84
C ASP A 147 5.06 5.09 -2.21
N VAL A 148 3.87 4.91 -2.80
CA VAL A 148 3.69 4.23 -4.09
C VAL A 148 4.37 4.98 -5.25
N ALA A 149 4.41 6.31 -5.21
CA ALA A 149 4.99 7.12 -6.28
C ALA A 149 6.52 6.98 -6.37
N SER A 150 7.15 6.42 -5.33
CA SER A 150 8.57 6.09 -5.28
C SER A 150 8.93 4.74 -5.94
N GLY A 151 8.08 4.20 -6.81
CA GLY A 151 8.30 2.93 -7.52
C GLY A 151 7.74 1.72 -6.79
N GLY A 152 6.55 1.87 -6.18
CA GLY A 152 5.86 0.84 -5.43
C GLY A 152 6.24 0.84 -3.96
N ALA A 153 5.35 0.33 -3.11
CA ALA A 153 5.53 0.33 -1.67
C ALA A 153 5.35 -1.06 -1.10
N VAL A 154 6.05 -1.37 -0.01
CA VAL A 154 5.75 -2.51 0.86
C VAL A 154 5.31 -1.96 2.20
N ALA A 155 4.16 -2.41 2.65
CA ALA A 155 3.66 -2.15 3.99
C ALA A 155 3.34 -3.47 4.66
N PHE A 156 3.33 -3.51 6.00
CA PHE A 156 2.81 -4.66 6.71
C PHE A 156 1.90 -4.25 7.86
N ALA A 157 0.88 -5.04 8.11
CA ALA A 157 0.01 -4.95 9.29
C ALA A 157 0.00 -6.29 10.01
N ASN A 158 0.60 -6.36 11.20
CA ASN A 158 0.79 -7.58 11.98
C ASN A 158 -0.51 -8.06 12.65
N LEU A 159 -1.34 -8.72 11.85
CA LEU A 159 -2.62 -9.26 12.30
C LEU A 159 -2.45 -10.36 13.37
N GLY A 160 -1.28 -11.01 13.43
CA GLY A 160 -0.96 -11.98 14.47
C GLY A 160 -0.93 -11.32 15.85
N ALA A 161 -0.33 -10.13 15.93
CA ALA A 161 -0.26 -9.36 17.16
C ALA A 161 -1.59 -8.67 17.48
N THR A 162 -2.20 -7.96 16.52
CA THR A 162 -3.45 -7.22 16.81
C THR A 162 -4.62 -8.14 17.15
N GLU A 163 -4.73 -9.33 16.55
CA GLU A 163 -5.79 -10.27 16.94
C GLU A 163 -5.58 -10.91 18.32
N LEU A 164 -4.32 -11.03 18.76
CA LEU A 164 -4.00 -11.65 20.04
C LEU A 164 -4.15 -10.66 21.21
N TRP A 165 -3.66 -9.45 21.02
CA TRP A 165 -3.61 -8.41 22.04
C TRP A 165 -4.83 -7.48 21.99
N ASP A 166 -5.48 -7.39 20.84
CA ASP A 166 -6.62 -6.53 20.58
C ASP A 166 -7.84 -7.28 20.08
N ASP A 167 -8.38 -6.86 18.94
CA ASP A 167 -9.55 -7.46 18.32
C ASP A 167 -9.52 -7.28 16.81
N ARG A 168 -10.56 -7.83 16.16
CA ARG A 168 -10.72 -7.75 14.72
C ARG A 168 -10.92 -6.34 14.19
N ALA A 169 -11.48 -5.43 14.99
CA ALA A 169 -11.66 -4.05 14.57
C ALA A 169 -10.31 -3.34 14.47
N VAL A 170 -9.39 -3.59 15.41
CA VAL A 170 -8.00 -3.10 15.37
C VAL A 170 -7.27 -3.68 14.16
N SER A 171 -7.35 -4.98 13.91
CA SER A 171 -6.72 -5.61 12.73
C SER A 171 -7.12 -4.96 11.39
N LYS A 172 -8.42 -4.66 11.22
CA LYS A 172 -8.93 -3.98 10.02
C LYS A 172 -8.44 -2.54 9.95
N ASN A 173 -8.47 -1.84 11.07
CA ASN A 173 -8.00 -0.46 11.18
C ASN A 173 -6.51 -0.37 10.84
N MET A 174 -5.68 -1.27 11.39
CA MET A 174 -4.24 -1.36 11.12
C MET A 174 -3.94 -1.61 9.64
N ALA A 175 -4.63 -2.56 9.01
CA ALA A 175 -4.42 -2.82 7.58
C ALA A 175 -4.69 -1.58 6.71
N VAL A 176 -5.69 -0.78 7.07
CA VAL A 176 -5.98 0.50 6.40
C VAL A 176 -4.94 1.56 6.77
N HIS A 177 -4.55 1.67 8.03
CA HIS A 177 -3.52 2.58 8.52
C HIS A 177 -2.21 2.43 7.73
N GLU A 178 -1.72 1.20 7.60
CA GLU A 178 -0.45 0.91 6.95
C GLU A 178 -0.50 1.12 5.44
N TRP A 179 -1.65 0.81 4.81
CA TRP A 179 -1.87 1.21 3.42
C TRP A 179 -1.88 2.73 3.25
N LEU A 180 -2.51 3.49 4.15
CA LEU A 180 -2.57 4.95 4.04
C LEU A 180 -1.18 5.58 4.08
N HIS A 181 -0.23 5.01 4.84
CA HIS A 181 1.17 5.47 4.83
C HIS A 181 1.84 5.34 3.46
N THR A 182 1.35 4.50 2.55
CA THR A 182 1.87 4.37 1.18
C THR A 182 1.27 5.39 0.20
N VAL A 183 0.19 6.07 0.59
CA VAL A 183 -0.51 7.09 -0.21
C VAL A 183 -0.58 8.43 0.52
N LEU A 184 0.36 8.65 1.43
CA LEU A 184 0.60 9.87 2.16
C LEU A 184 2.10 10.09 2.21
N ARG A 185 2.57 11.29 1.88
CA ARG A 185 3.97 11.60 2.06
C ARG A 185 4.33 11.83 3.53
N PRO A 186 5.53 11.44 3.98
CA PRO A 186 5.98 11.66 5.35
C PRO A 186 5.92 13.13 5.80
N ASP A 187 6.20 14.09 4.92
CA ASP A 187 6.12 15.52 5.23
C ASP A 187 4.67 16.03 5.37
N ILE A 188 3.72 15.44 4.63
CA ILE A 188 2.29 15.72 4.80
C ILE A 188 1.78 15.10 6.11
N ALA A 189 2.25 13.90 6.47
CA ALA A 189 1.93 13.29 7.76
C ALA A 189 2.54 14.08 8.94
N ALA A 190 3.77 14.57 8.79
CA ALA A 190 4.45 15.38 9.81
C ALA A 190 3.83 16.78 9.97
N ALA A 191 3.36 17.42 8.90
CA ALA A 191 2.68 18.72 8.96
C ALA A 191 1.35 18.66 9.75
N VAL A 192 0.78 17.47 9.88
CA VAL A 192 -0.42 17.20 10.67
C VAL A 192 -0.06 16.88 12.14
N ASN A 193 1.08 16.23 12.37
CA ASN A 193 1.61 15.88 13.70
C ASN A 193 2.15 17.14 14.44
N GLY A 194 1.25 17.99 14.94
CA GLY A 194 1.61 19.21 15.70
C GLY A 194 0.55 20.34 15.77
N SER A 195 -0.66 20.14 15.26
CA SER A 195 -1.73 21.16 15.32
C SER A 195 -2.46 21.16 16.67
N ARG A 196 -3.00 22.32 17.11
CA ARG A 196 -3.58 22.47 18.47
C ARG A 196 -5.01 21.94 18.64
N CYS A 197 -5.77 21.82 17.57
CA CYS A 197 -7.11 21.21 17.55
C CYS A 197 -7.67 21.38 16.14
N GLU A 198 -7.29 20.52 15.20
CA GLU A 198 -7.99 20.34 13.93
C GLU A 198 -7.30 19.21 13.16
N HIS A 199 -7.98 18.06 13.01
CA HIS A 199 -7.72 17.17 11.86
C HIS A 199 -6.36 16.46 11.83
N ASP A 200 -5.93 15.88 12.95
CA ASP A 200 -4.95 14.80 12.88
C ASP A 200 -5.42 13.77 11.86
N LEU A 201 -4.49 13.19 11.10
CA LEU A 201 -4.83 12.37 9.94
C LEU A 201 -5.81 11.25 10.29
N GLY A 202 -5.99 10.90 11.57
CA GLY A 202 -7.25 10.36 12.05
C GLY A 202 -7.85 11.11 13.25
N ALA A 203 -9.18 11.03 13.33
CA ALA A 203 -10.00 11.48 14.42
C ALA A 203 -10.20 10.38 15.48
N VAL A 204 -10.20 10.79 16.74
CA VAL A 204 -10.94 10.10 17.80
C VAL A 204 -12.12 10.98 18.20
N ALA A 205 -13.34 10.49 17.97
CA ALA A 205 -14.55 11.28 18.15
C ALA A 205 -15.58 10.52 18.97
N ARG A 206 -16.18 11.20 19.94
CA ARG A 206 -17.35 10.68 20.65
C ARG A 206 -18.52 10.62 19.67
N ARG A 207 -18.99 9.40 19.38
CA ARG A 207 -20.18 9.18 18.56
C ARG A 207 -21.46 9.41 19.36
N ASP A 208 -21.46 8.99 20.62
CA ASP A 208 -22.59 9.14 21.55
C ASP A 208 -22.13 9.05 23.02
N VAL A 209 -23.09 9.07 23.95
CA VAL A 209 -22.80 9.06 25.41
C VAL A 209 -21.97 7.83 25.83
N ALA A 210 -22.04 6.73 25.10
CA ALA A 210 -21.41 5.47 25.44
C ALA A 210 -20.38 4.98 24.40
N THR A 211 -20.05 5.78 23.38
CA THR A 211 -19.18 5.34 22.28
C THR A 211 -18.20 6.42 21.82
N VAL A 212 -16.93 6.05 21.76
CA VAL A 212 -15.82 6.80 21.17
C VAL A 212 -15.26 6.00 19.99
N VAL A 213 -15.16 6.63 18.83
CA VAL A 213 -14.74 6.02 17.56
C VAL A 213 -13.34 6.47 17.20
N VAL A 214 -12.45 5.52 16.92
CA VAL A 214 -11.07 5.74 16.47
C VAL A 214 -10.94 5.42 14.99
N THR A 215 -10.51 6.38 14.18
CA THR A 215 -10.22 6.22 12.75
C THR A 215 -8.78 5.78 12.49
N PRO A 216 -8.43 5.27 11.29
CA PRO A 216 -7.15 4.60 11.04
C PRO A 216 -5.88 5.37 11.38
N LEU A 217 -5.79 6.66 11.08
CA LEU A 217 -4.57 7.45 11.35
C LEU A 217 -4.65 8.23 12.68
N ALA A 218 -5.60 7.90 13.56
CA ALA A 218 -5.72 8.51 14.90
C ALA A 218 -4.80 7.82 15.92
N THR A 219 -4.02 6.85 15.45
CA THR A 219 -3.19 5.94 16.22
C THR A 219 -1.76 6.03 15.69
N SER A 220 -0.78 6.13 16.59
CA SER A 220 0.61 5.75 16.32
C SER A 220 0.89 4.48 17.10
N TYR A 221 0.88 3.36 16.40
CA TYR A 221 1.10 2.09 17.04
C TYR A 221 2.62 1.91 17.29
N ALA A 222 3.01 1.96 18.56
CA ALA A 222 4.35 1.79 19.13
C ALA A 222 5.31 3.00 19.03
N ASP A 223 5.54 3.63 20.18
CA ASP A 223 6.73 4.46 20.40
C ASP A 223 7.99 3.57 20.44
N THR A 224 8.90 3.77 19.49
CA THR A 224 10.17 3.05 19.38
C THR A 224 11.21 3.46 20.43
N THR A 225 10.92 4.49 21.24
CA THR A 225 11.88 5.06 22.20
C THR A 225 11.78 4.48 23.62
N LEU A 226 10.81 3.61 23.90
CA LEU A 226 10.66 2.95 25.20
C LEU A 226 10.47 1.44 25.06
N VAL A 227 11.22 0.66 25.85
CA VAL A 227 10.95 -0.77 26.03
C VAL A 227 9.58 -0.91 26.69
N GLY A 228 8.59 -1.36 25.93
CA GLY A 228 7.17 -1.41 26.32
C GLY A 228 6.35 -0.24 25.76
N GLY A 229 6.90 0.54 24.83
CA GLY A 229 6.24 1.68 24.21
C GLY A 229 4.92 1.27 23.54
N GLU A 230 3.83 1.68 24.17
CA GLU A 230 2.47 1.32 23.81
C GLU A 230 2.05 1.82 22.43
N THR A 231 0.90 1.31 21.98
CA THR A 231 -0.02 2.07 21.12
C THR A 231 -0.22 3.47 21.71
N ARG A 232 0.45 4.48 21.16
CA ARG A 232 0.16 5.85 21.50
C ARG A 232 -0.94 6.33 20.57
N TRP A 233 -1.99 6.91 21.11
CA TRP A 233 -3.04 7.51 20.31
C TRP A 233 -2.59 8.93 20.00
N HIS A 234 -1.87 9.14 18.89
CA HIS A 234 -1.47 10.50 18.48
C HIS A 234 -2.64 11.30 17.88
N GLY A 235 -3.86 10.76 17.85
CA GLY A 235 -5.04 11.55 17.54
C GLY A 235 -5.36 12.52 18.67
N SER A 236 -4.92 13.77 18.57
CA SER A 236 -5.32 14.92 19.40
C SER A 236 -6.75 15.39 19.11
N GLY A 237 -7.63 14.47 18.68
CA GLY A 237 -9.04 14.78 18.41
C GLY A 237 -9.65 15.52 19.60
N CYS A 238 -10.70 16.32 19.37
CA CYS A 238 -11.32 17.19 20.38
C CYS A 238 -11.96 16.45 21.60
N TYR A 239 -11.69 15.16 21.77
CA TYR A 239 -11.95 14.41 22.98
C TYR A 239 -10.75 14.55 23.94
N ASP A 240 -10.99 14.40 25.23
CA ASP A 240 -10.06 14.70 26.31
C ASP A 240 -8.61 14.24 26.05
N HIS A 241 -7.74 15.20 25.78
CA HIS A 241 -6.32 15.01 25.43
C HIS A 241 -5.54 14.28 26.53
N GLU A 242 -5.88 14.52 27.80
CA GLU A 242 -5.20 13.91 28.94
C GLU A 242 -5.57 12.42 29.02
N SER A 243 -6.83 12.07 28.75
CA SER A 243 -7.31 10.68 28.74
C SER A 243 -6.64 9.79 27.68
N PHE A 244 -6.14 10.34 26.57
CA PHE A 244 -5.44 9.56 25.52
C PHE A 244 -3.99 9.25 25.84
N SER A 245 -3.30 10.17 26.51
CA SER A 245 -1.88 10.03 26.85
C SER A 245 -1.59 9.00 27.94
N VAL A 246 -2.63 8.53 28.66
CA VAL A 246 -2.53 7.70 29.86
C VAL A 246 -2.85 6.22 29.59
N HIS A 247 -3.35 5.85 28.40
CA HIS A 247 -3.70 4.46 28.14
C HIS A 247 -2.46 3.61 27.80
N ASP A 248 -1.77 3.20 28.86
CA ASP A 248 -0.46 2.54 28.83
C ASP A 248 -0.54 1.00 28.70
N GLY A 249 -1.69 0.48 28.26
CA GLY A 249 -1.96 -0.96 28.17
C GLY A 249 -2.03 -1.70 29.51
N ARG A 250 -1.83 -1.03 30.67
CA ARG A 250 -2.00 -1.64 32.00
C ARG A 250 -3.41 -1.49 32.54
N GLU A 251 -4.15 -0.50 32.06
CA GLU A 251 -5.58 -0.37 32.35
C GLU A 251 -6.42 -1.15 31.34
N LEU A 252 -7.52 -1.74 31.80
CA LEU A 252 -8.48 -2.38 30.89
C LEU A 252 -9.02 -1.32 29.91
N ARG A 253 -8.97 -1.64 28.61
CA ARG A 253 -9.55 -0.79 27.56
C ARG A 253 -10.93 -0.29 27.98
N PRO A 254 -11.18 1.03 27.94
CA PRO A 254 -12.49 1.53 28.29
C PRO A 254 -13.53 0.94 27.33
N ARG A 255 -14.56 0.27 27.86
CA ARG A 255 -15.55 -0.51 27.09
C ARG A 255 -16.34 0.28 26.03
N TYR A 256 -16.19 1.60 26.02
CA TYR A 256 -16.84 2.52 25.10
C TYR A 256 -16.02 2.85 23.84
N TRP A 257 -14.80 2.30 23.69
CA TRP A 257 -13.95 2.60 22.53
C TRP A 257 -14.19 1.59 21.40
N THR A 258 -14.30 2.07 20.16
CA THR A 258 -14.46 1.22 18.97
C THR A 258 -13.60 1.72 17.82
N HIS A 259 -13.04 0.79 17.04
CA HIS A 259 -12.24 1.12 15.86
C HIS A 259 -13.09 1.07 14.60
N THR A 260 -12.92 2.09 13.75
CA THR A 260 -13.53 2.13 12.41
C THR A 260 -12.45 2.10 11.34
N TRP A 261 -12.83 1.65 10.15
CA TRP A 261 -12.04 1.78 8.92
C TRP A 261 -12.56 2.90 8.02
N GLN A 262 -13.51 3.70 8.53
CA GLN A 262 -13.92 4.95 7.90
C GLN A 262 -12.81 5.98 8.05
N LEU A 263 -12.52 6.68 6.96
CA LEU A 263 -11.48 7.70 6.92
C LEU A 263 -12.05 9.04 7.38
N SER A 264 -11.22 9.83 8.07
CA SER A 264 -11.59 11.19 8.44
C SER A 264 -11.55 12.10 7.20
N ASP A 265 -12.27 13.22 7.19
CA ASP A 265 -12.14 14.19 6.08
C ASP A 265 -10.71 14.73 5.97
N ALA A 266 -9.97 14.79 7.08
CA ALA A 266 -8.55 15.11 7.09
C ALA A 266 -7.72 14.12 6.27
N THR A 267 -7.90 12.82 6.55
CA THR A 267 -7.27 11.73 5.79
C THR A 267 -7.59 11.88 4.31
N LEU A 268 -8.87 12.07 4.00
CA LEU A 268 -9.38 12.13 2.63
C LEU A 268 -8.83 13.33 1.86
N ARG A 269 -8.73 14.51 2.50
CA ARG A 269 -8.10 15.69 1.89
C ARG A 269 -6.61 15.46 1.64
N ALA A 270 -5.91 14.86 2.59
CA ALA A 270 -4.47 14.60 2.48
C ALA A 270 -4.14 13.59 1.37
N THR A 271 -4.87 12.48 1.30
CA THR A 271 -4.70 11.48 0.24
C THR A 271 -5.17 11.99 -1.12
N THR A 272 -6.19 12.85 -1.18
CA THR A 272 -6.60 13.51 -2.43
C THR A 272 -5.48 14.38 -3.01
N ARG A 273 -4.79 15.15 -2.16
CA ARG A 273 -3.63 15.93 -2.58
C ARG A 273 -2.50 15.03 -3.10
N TYR A 274 -2.24 13.90 -2.43
CA TYR A 274 -1.26 12.93 -2.92
C TYR A 274 -1.63 12.40 -4.32
N VAL A 275 -2.91 12.10 -4.57
CA VAL A 275 -3.38 11.68 -5.91
C VAL A 275 -3.09 12.74 -6.96
N ASP A 276 -3.38 14.02 -6.69
CA ASP A 276 -3.15 15.11 -7.66
C ASP A 276 -1.66 15.38 -7.93
N GLU A 277 -0.84 15.33 -6.88
CA GLU A 277 0.58 15.71 -6.97
C GLU A 277 1.48 14.58 -7.50
N HIS A 278 1.11 13.32 -7.26
CA HIS A 278 2.04 12.19 -7.42
C HIS A 278 1.54 11.05 -8.31
N LEU A 279 0.23 10.88 -8.45
CA LEU A 279 -0.34 9.80 -9.27
C LEU A 279 -0.92 10.29 -10.59
N ARG A 280 -1.13 11.60 -10.72
CA ARG A 280 -1.59 12.24 -11.96
C ARG A 280 -0.43 12.46 -12.92
#